data_AF-A0A9Q5ZGE8-F1
#
_entry.id   AF-A0A9Q5ZGE8-F1
#
_cell.length_a   1.000
_cell.length_b   1.000
_cell.length_c   1.000
_cell.angle_alpha   90.00
_cell.angle_beta   90.00
_cell.angle_gamma   90.00
#
_symmetry.space_group_name_H-M   'P 1'
#
loop_
_entity.id
_entity.type
_entity.pdbx_description
1 polymer ?
#
loop_
_entity_poly.entity_id
_entity_poly.type
_entity_poly.pdbx_seq_one_letter_code
_entity_poly.pdbx_strand_id
1 'polypeptide(L)' 'MSIRQELLNAIEQLNDDQLSTLLDFALSLKSAKKSVHSTVESQAYRDWVSTENDIYDEVFADEFTAR' A
#
# COMPACT_ATOMS: atom_id res chain seq x y z
N MET A 1 -30.19 -16.06 9.25
CA MET A 1 -29.88 -16.27 7.83
C MET A 1 -28.37 -16.18 7.65
N SER A 2 -27.80 -16.69 6.55
CA SER A 2 -26.37 -16.48 6.31
C SER A 2 -26.14 -15.06 5.79
N ILE A 3 -25.07 -14.38 6.23
CA ILE A 3 -24.70 -13.02 5.78
C ILE A 3 -24.68 -12.93 4.25
N ARG A 4 -24.28 -14.01 3.57
CA ARG A 4 -24.30 -14.12 2.11
C ARG A 4 -25.69 -13.99 1.51
N GLN A 5 -26.72 -14.57 2.13
CA GLN A 5 -28.09 -14.51 1.66
C GLN A 5 -28.69 -13.12 1.86
N GLU A 6 -28.40 -12.46 2.98
CA GLU A 6 -28.86 -11.09 3.22
C GLU A 6 -28.22 -10.10 2.23
N LEU A 7 -26.94 -10.30 1.89
CA LEU A 7 -26.25 -9.47 0.91
C LEU A 7 -26.83 -9.64 -0.51
N LEU A 8 -27.17 -10.87 -0.91
CA LEU A 8 -27.81 -11.14 -2.21
C LEU A 8 -29.19 -10.47 -2.29
N ASN A 9 -29.99 -10.60 -1.23
CA ASN A 9 -31.30 -9.95 -1.16
C ASN A 9 -31.19 -8.41 -1.22
N ALA A 10 -30.16 -7.84 -0.60
CA ALA A 10 -29.91 -6.40 -0.66
C ALA A 10 -29.49 -5.97 -2.08
N ILE A 11 -28.63 -6.74 -2.75
CA ILE A 11 -28.16 -6.47 -4.12
C ILE A 11 -29.32 -6.46 -5.13
N GLU A 12 -30.28 -7.37 -4.99
CA GLU A 12 -31.46 -7.45 -5.88
C GLU A 12 -32.35 -6.19 -5.83
N GLN A 13 -32.24 -5.38 -4.78
CA GLN A 13 -33.07 -4.17 -4.60
C GLN A 13 -32.35 -2.88 -5.02
N LEU A 14 -31.07 -2.96 -5.41
CA LEU A 14 -30.27 -1.81 -5.80
C LEU A 14 -30.36 -1.53 -7.30
N ASN A 15 -30.21 -0.26 -7.67
CA ASN A 15 -30.09 0.14 -9.07
C ASN A 15 -28.63 0.04 -9.57
N ASP A 16 -28.43 0.14 -10.88
CA ASP A 16 -27.11 -0.04 -11.50
C ASP A 16 -26.03 0.93 -10.95
N ASP A 17 -26.38 2.17 -10.64
CA ASP A 17 -25.45 3.16 -10.06
C ASP A 17 -24.99 2.76 -8.65
N GLN A 18 -25.91 2.27 -7.82
CA GLN A 18 -25.62 1.76 -6.48
C GLN A 18 -24.83 0.46 -6.52
N LEU A 19 -25.13 -0.42 -7.50
CA LEU A 19 -24.39 -1.66 -7.73
C LEU A 19 -22.95 -1.38 -8.18
N SER A 20 -22.75 -0.38 -9.04
CA SER A 20 -21.40 0.07 -9.42
C SER A 20 -20.60 0.50 -8.19
N THR A 21 -21.21 1.31 -7.33
CA THR A 21 -20.57 1.78 -6.09
C THR A 21 -20.24 0.63 -5.14
N LEU A 22 -21.13 -0.34 -5.00
CA LEU A 22 -20.92 -1.53 -4.16
C LEU A 22 -19.83 -2.44 -4.73
N LEU A 23 -19.76 -2.58 -6.05
CA LEU A 23 -18.72 -3.35 -6.74
C LEU A 23 -17.35 -2.70 -6.51
N ASP A 24 -17.23 -1.39 -6.68
CA ASP A 24 -15.99 -0.65 -6.44
C ASP A 24 -15.53 -0.80 -4.98
N PHE A 25 -16.46 -0.73 -4.02
CA PHE A 25 -16.16 -0.98 -2.62
C PHE A 25 -15.68 -2.41 -2.35
N ALA A 26 -16.36 -3.41 -2.93
CA ALA A 26 -15.96 -4.81 -2.78
C ALA A 26 -14.58 -5.09 -3.41
N LEU A 27 -14.28 -4.47 -4.55
CA LEU A 27 -12.96 -4.52 -5.19
C LEU A 27 -11.89 -3.86 -4.32
N SER A 28 -12.20 -2.71 -3.72
CA SER A 28 -11.32 -2.02 -2.78
C SER A 28 -11.00 -2.88 -1.55
N LEU A 29 -11.99 -3.54 -0.96
CA LEU A 29 -11.78 -4.47 0.16
C LEU A 29 -10.93 -5.69 -0.25
N LYS A 30 -11.11 -6.19 -1.47
CA LYS A 30 -10.31 -7.28 -2.03
C LYS A 30 -8.85 -6.86 -2.27
N SER A 31 -8.61 -5.63 -2.71
CA SER A 31 -7.26 -5.09 -2.93
C SER A 31 -6.57 -4.63 -1.65
N ALA A 32 -7.30 -4.09 -0.67
CA ALA A 32 -6.77 -3.61 0.60
C ALA A 32 -6.13 -4.73 1.44
N LYS A 33 -6.55 -5.99 1.24
CA LYS A 33 -5.90 -7.17 1.84
C LYS A 33 -4.45 -7.39 1.40
N LYS A 34 -3.94 -6.67 0.37
CA LYS A 34 -2.55 -6.78 -0.09
C LYS A 34 -1.61 -5.66 0.36
N SER A 35 -2.07 -4.60 1.03
CA SER A 35 -1.21 -3.46 1.37
C SER A 35 -0.99 -3.22 2.87
N VAL A 36 -1.03 -4.27 3.70
CA VAL A 36 -0.49 -4.24 5.07
C VAL A 36 1.05 -4.35 5.01
N HIS A 37 1.69 -3.51 4.20
CA HIS A 37 3.14 -3.40 4.10
C HIS A 37 3.63 -1.94 4.01
N SER A 38 2.79 -0.95 4.32
CA SER A 38 3.32 0.40 4.61
C SER A 38 3.82 0.48 6.06
N THR A 39 4.85 -0.32 6.36
CA THR A 39 5.73 -0.10 7.52
C THR A 39 6.90 0.82 7.11
N VAL A 40 6.89 1.34 5.88
CA VAL A 40 7.95 2.19 5.31
C VAL A 40 7.56 3.67 5.38
N GLU A 41 7.01 4.12 6.50
CA GLU A 41 6.76 5.55 6.79
C GLU A 41 7.35 5.96 8.15
N SER A 42 8.29 5.19 8.71
CA SER A 42 9.03 5.68 9.88
C SER A 42 9.95 6.81 9.45
N GLN A 43 9.69 8.01 9.93
CA GLN A 43 10.55 9.19 9.71
C GLN A 43 12.01 8.88 10.05
N ALA A 44 12.25 8.08 11.09
CA ALA A 44 13.58 7.63 11.48
C ALA A 44 14.30 6.80 10.38
N TYR A 45 13.56 6.00 9.60
CA TYR A 45 14.15 5.27 8.47
C TYR A 45 14.50 6.22 7.32
N ARG A 46 13.65 7.22 7.05
CA ARG A 46 13.93 8.25 6.03
C ARG A 46 15.13 9.11 6.42
N ASP A 47 15.27 9.44 7.70
CA ASP A 47 16.42 10.19 8.21
C ASP A 47 17.71 9.33 8.19
N TRP A 48 17.59 8.01 8.39
CA TRP A 48 18.72 7.09 8.28
C TRP A 48 19.21 6.88 6.83
N VAL A 49 18.29 6.83 5.85
CA VAL A 49 18.62 6.69 4.41
C VAL A 49 18.87 8.05 3.73
N SER A 50 18.85 9.15 4.49
CA SER A 50 19.16 10.49 3.98
C SER A 50 20.58 10.53 3.38
N THR A 51 20.76 11.37 2.36
CA THR A 51 22.08 11.69 1.77
C THR A 51 23.07 12.24 2.80
N GLU A 52 22.60 12.76 3.93
CA GLU A 52 23.46 13.18 5.06
C GLU A 52 24.11 11.99 5.80
N ASN A 53 23.55 10.79 5.69
CA ASN A 53 24.08 9.53 6.23
C ASN A 53 24.66 8.63 5.12
N ASP A 54 24.78 9.13 3.89
CA ASP A 54 25.34 8.40 2.76
C ASP A 54 26.87 8.41 2.82
N ILE A 55 27.41 7.58 3.73
CA ILE A 55 28.84 7.46 4.01
C ILE A 55 29.60 6.70 2.91
N TYR A 56 28.92 6.21 1.86
CA TYR A 56 29.57 5.42 0.82
C TYR A 56 30.56 6.25 0.01
N ASP A 57 30.25 7.51 -0.29
CA ASP A 57 31.17 8.38 -1.02
C ASP A 57 32.42 8.73 -0.20
N GLU A 58 32.29 8.82 1.13
CA GLU A 58 33.41 9.15 2.03
C GLU A 58 34.31 7.94 2.33
N VAL A 59 33.72 6.75 2.53
CA VAL A 59 34.45 5.52 2.90
C VAL A 59 35.24 4.95 1.71
N PHE A 60 34.74 5.14 0.50
CA PHE A 60 35.32 4.57 -0.72
C PHE A 60 36.03 5.61 -1.60
N ALA A 61 36.16 6.86 -1.14
CA ALA A 61 36.87 7.91 -1.86
C ALA A 61 38.30 7.51 -2.26
N ASP A 62 39.00 6.77 -1.39
CA ASP A 62 40.37 6.31 -1.61
C ASP A 62 40.49 5.18 -2.65
N GLU A 63 39.41 4.43 -2.92
CA GLU A 63 39.40 3.37 -3.94
C GLU A 63 39.25 3.91 -5.37
N PHE A 64 38.67 5.10 -5.54
CA PHE A 64 38.48 5.72 -6.87
C PHE A 64 39.73 6.46 -7.37
N THR A 65 40.64 6.85 -6.49
CA THR A 65 41.92 7.50 -6.83
C THR A 65 43.07 6.52 -7.11
N ALA A 66 42.87 5.23 -6.87
CA ALA A 66 43.90 4.19 -7.00
C ALA A 66 43.98 3.52 -8.39
N ARG A 67 43.46 4.14 -9.46
CA ARG A 67 43.61 3.65 -10.84
C ARG A 67 44.41 4.59 -11.72
#